data_AF-A0AAD4KMG5-F1
#
_entry.id   AF-A0AAD4KMG5-F1
#
_cell.length_a   1.000
_cell.length_b   1.000
_cell.length_c   1.000
_cell.angle_alpha   90.00
_cell.angle_beta   90.00
_cell.angle_gamma   90.00
#
_symmetry.space_group_name_H-M   'P 1'
#
loop_
_entity.id
_entity.type
_entity.pdbx_description
1 polymer ?
#
loop_
_entity_poly.entity_id
_entity_poly.type
_entity_poly.pdbx_seq_one_letter_code
_entity_poly.pdbx_strand_id
1 'polypeptide(L)'
;MRCALCDRLFGSQVALNQHLRDSPAHAASYECELCNRTFTSQDALQQHLRDSPVHFELPGTPLDMFFQTYSKFTFDPSLPPNESYLRLQRFYGWRRGDEESERAWNNFQTALTEEFKLWFGAEDDLCSWHSLCRAVRVDPLPKTCRDCEKAVRGLYVNIVDLIDWARCEGAKGEVRLFRTLEELREYTQKSRKIFYNNLEQTGSGNVVLRHLLRSIF
;
A
#
# COMPACT_ATOMS: atom_id res chain seq x y z
N MET A 1 -36.37 16.58 5.92
CA MET A 1 -35.72 15.96 7.10
C MET A 1 -34.24 15.76 6.83
N ARG A 2 -33.38 15.84 7.85
CA ARG A 2 -31.92 15.85 7.71
C ARG A 2 -31.32 14.53 8.20
N CYS A 3 -30.41 13.94 7.43
CA CYS A 3 -29.62 12.81 7.89
C CYS A 3 -28.60 13.29 8.93
N ALA A 4 -28.60 12.73 10.14
CA ALA A 4 -27.67 13.11 11.20
C ALA A 4 -26.21 12.67 10.91
N LEU A 5 -26.00 11.77 9.95
CA LEU A 5 -24.69 11.16 9.66
C LEU A 5 -23.97 11.79 8.44
N CYS A 6 -24.70 12.44 7.51
CA CYS A 6 -24.13 13.14 6.35
C CYS A 6 -24.82 14.45 5.97
N ASP A 7 -25.73 14.96 6.81
CA ASP A 7 -26.44 16.23 6.64
C ASP A 7 -27.29 16.39 5.37
N ARG A 8 -27.46 15.33 4.60
CA ARG A 8 -28.28 15.33 3.38
C ARG A 8 -29.77 15.52 3.72
N LEU A 9 -30.45 16.33 2.92
CA LEU A 9 -31.86 16.67 3.09
C LEU A 9 -32.75 15.78 2.22
N PHE A 10 -33.81 15.26 2.83
CA PHE A 10 -34.80 14.40 2.17
C PHE A 10 -36.20 14.98 2.32
N GLY A 11 -37.02 14.80 1.28
CA GLY A 11 -38.40 15.27 1.23
C GLY A 11 -39.38 14.46 2.10
N SER A 12 -38.99 13.28 2.60
CA SER A 12 -39.86 12.43 3.42
C SER A 12 -39.08 11.54 4.40
N GLN A 13 -39.79 11.00 5.42
CA GLN A 13 -39.22 10.03 6.36
C GLN A 13 -38.88 8.69 5.75
N VAL A 14 -39.68 8.24 4.79
CA VAL A 14 -39.41 7.02 4.03
C VAL A 14 -38.10 7.16 3.25
N ALA A 15 -37.90 8.30 2.56
CA ALA A 15 -36.66 8.55 1.82
C ALA A 15 -35.42 8.64 2.73
N LEU A 16 -35.55 9.26 3.91
CA LEU A 16 -34.45 9.27 4.89
C LEU A 16 -34.15 7.86 5.42
N ASN A 17 -35.16 7.08 5.77
CA ASN A 17 -34.97 5.73 6.30
C ASN A 17 -34.39 4.77 5.27
N GLN A 18 -34.75 4.92 4.00
CA GLN A 18 -34.13 4.16 2.91
C GLN A 18 -32.66 4.57 2.75
N HIS A 19 -32.38 5.87 2.77
CA HIS A 19 -31.01 6.38 2.74
C HIS A 19 -30.16 5.87 3.91
N LEU A 20 -30.69 5.85 5.14
CA LEU A 20 -29.93 5.34 6.30
C LEU A 20 -29.65 3.84 6.22
N ARG A 21 -30.51 3.05 5.56
CA ARG A 21 -30.29 1.61 5.36
C ARG A 21 -29.32 1.31 4.23
N ASP A 22 -29.46 2.00 3.11
CA ASP A 22 -28.81 1.60 1.86
C ASP A 22 -27.59 2.46 1.52
N SER A 23 -27.37 3.57 2.24
CA SER A 23 -26.25 4.46 1.91
C SER A 23 -24.93 3.82 2.32
N PRO A 24 -24.00 3.62 1.37
CA PRO A 24 -22.65 3.14 1.68
C PRO A 24 -21.90 4.08 2.63
N ALA A 25 -22.32 5.35 2.72
CA ALA A 25 -21.72 6.35 3.61
C ALA A 25 -22.00 6.07 5.10
N HIS A 26 -22.97 5.20 5.41
CA HIS A 26 -23.42 4.87 6.78
C HIS A 26 -23.52 3.37 7.03
N ALA A 27 -23.10 2.54 6.06
CA ALA A 27 -23.06 1.11 6.24
C ALA A 27 -22.13 0.78 7.42
N ALA A 28 -22.55 -0.17 8.26
CA ALA A 28 -21.69 -0.69 9.32
C ALA A 28 -20.44 -1.28 8.66
N SER A 29 -19.28 -0.70 8.94
CA SER A 29 -17.99 -1.19 8.46
C SER A 29 -17.43 -2.19 9.46
N TYR A 30 -16.96 -3.33 8.97
CA TYR A 30 -16.27 -4.34 9.73
C TYR A 30 -14.77 -4.15 9.51
N GLU A 31 -14.01 -3.85 10.55
CA GLU A 31 -12.57 -3.57 10.43
C GLU A 31 -11.76 -4.83 10.77
N CYS A 32 -10.77 -5.16 9.94
CA CYS A 32 -9.78 -6.17 10.26
C CYS A 32 -8.77 -5.58 11.24
N GLU A 33 -8.73 -6.04 12.47
CA GLU A 33 -7.82 -5.52 13.50
C GLU A 33 -6.33 -5.74 13.17
N LEU A 34 -6.03 -6.68 12.27
CA LEU A 34 -4.66 -7.03 11.87
C LEU A 34 -4.10 -6.10 10.78
N CYS A 35 -4.93 -5.64 9.84
CA CYS A 35 -4.48 -4.78 8.73
C CYS A 35 -5.27 -3.46 8.58
N ASN A 36 -6.21 -3.21 9.49
CA ASN A 36 -7.12 -2.06 9.53
C ASN A 36 -7.94 -1.86 8.25
N ARG A 37 -8.10 -2.89 7.40
CA ARG A 37 -9.02 -2.81 6.26
C ARG A 37 -10.47 -2.90 6.72
N THR A 38 -11.31 -2.06 6.16
CA THR A 38 -12.75 -2.05 6.44
C THR A 38 -13.50 -2.84 5.38
N PHE A 39 -14.58 -3.52 5.77
CA PHE A 39 -15.41 -4.35 4.90
C PHE A 39 -16.87 -3.98 5.10
N THR A 40 -17.67 -4.13 4.05
CA THR A 40 -19.11 -3.79 4.08
C THR A 40 -19.97 -4.84 4.76
N SER A 41 -19.42 -6.01 5.08
CA SER A 41 -20.10 -7.09 5.79
C SER A 41 -19.12 -7.95 6.59
N GLN A 42 -19.65 -8.63 7.61
CA GLN A 42 -18.90 -9.61 8.40
C GLN A 42 -18.39 -10.75 7.51
N ASP A 43 -19.20 -11.23 6.55
CA ASP A 43 -18.79 -12.31 5.63
C ASP A 43 -17.63 -11.89 4.75
N ALA A 44 -17.61 -10.64 4.26
CA ALA A 44 -16.50 -10.10 3.48
C ALA A 44 -15.23 -9.99 4.33
N LEU A 45 -15.34 -9.59 5.60
CA LEU A 45 -14.22 -9.62 6.55
C LEU A 45 -13.72 -11.06 6.79
N GLN A 46 -14.62 -12.02 7.01
CA GLN A 46 -14.24 -13.42 7.25
C GLN A 46 -13.61 -14.07 6.01
N GLN A 47 -14.12 -13.76 4.82
CA GLN A 47 -13.49 -14.18 3.57
C GLN A 47 -12.10 -13.55 3.43
N HIS A 48 -11.96 -12.26 3.72
CA HIS A 48 -10.67 -11.60 3.75
C HIS A 48 -9.69 -12.27 4.73
N LEU A 49 -10.10 -12.57 5.96
CA LEU A 49 -9.22 -13.26 6.92
C LEU A 49 -8.77 -14.65 6.43
N ARG A 50 -9.61 -15.34 5.65
CA ARG A 50 -9.32 -16.67 5.11
C ARG A 50 -8.44 -16.65 3.87
N ASP A 51 -8.70 -15.72 2.96
CA ASP A 51 -8.12 -15.73 1.61
C ASP A 51 -7.04 -14.65 1.43
N SER A 52 -6.93 -13.70 2.36
CA SER A 52 -5.94 -12.62 2.28
C SER A 52 -4.54 -13.18 2.51
N PRO A 53 -3.61 -12.99 1.57
CA PRO A 53 -2.20 -13.33 1.77
C PRO A 53 -1.54 -12.55 2.92
N VAL A 54 -2.21 -11.52 3.47
CA VAL A 54 -1.78 -10.78 4.68
C VAL A 54 -2.08 -11.56 5.97
N HIS A 55 -3.06 -12.48 5.94
CA HIS A 55 -3.54 -13.24 7.12
C HIS A 55 -3.41 -14.75 6.97
N PHE A 56 -3.37 -15.23 5.73
CA PHE A 56 -3.02 -16.60 5.43
C PHE A 56 -1.57 -16.82 5.86
N GLU A 57 -1.31 -17.92 6.57
CA GLU A 57 0.04 -18.43 6.86
C GLU A 57 0.72 -18.87 5.56
N LEU A 58 0.99 -17.92 4.67
CA LEU A 58 1.95 -18.11 3.61
C LEU A 58 3.35 -18.24 4.24
N PRO A 59 4.27 -18.99 3.61
CA PRO A 59 5.66 -19.08 4.05
C PRO A 59 6.44 -17.74 3.93
N GLY A 60 5.75 -16.64 3.69
CA GLY A 60 6.28 -15.29 3.57
C GLY A 60 5.47 -14.42 2.61
N THR A 61 5.68 -13.12 2.72
CA THR A 61 5.22 -12.08 1.77
C THR A 61 5.92 -12.21 0.40
N PRO A 62 5.45 -11.54 -0.68
CA PRO A 62 6.14 -11.52 -1.97
C PRO A 62 7.63 -11.22 -1.91
N LEU A 63 8.06 -10.28 -1.05
CA LEU A 63 9.48 -10.00 -0.82
C LEU A 63 10.21 -11.16 -0.13
N ASP A 64 9.60 -11.81 0.85
CA ASP A 64 10.21 -12.95 1.54
C ASP A 64 10.43 -14.10 0.55
N MET A 65 9.43 -14.37 -0.30
CA MET A 65 9.52 -15.37 -1.36
C MET A 65 10.65 -15.05 -2.35
N PHE A 66 10.82 -13.77 -2.72
CA PHE A 66 11.95 -13.34 -3.54
C PHE A 66 13.29 -13.66 -2.87
N PHE A 67 13.50 -13.27 -1.62
CA PHE A 67 14.77 -13.52 -0.94
C PHE A 67 15.03 -15.01 -0.69
N GLN A 68 13.99 -15.82 -0.47
CA GLN A 68 14.09 -17.27 -0.32
C GLN A 68 14.57 -17.97 -1.60
N THR A 69 14.42 -17.37 -2.78
CA THR A 69 15.02 -17.93 -4.02
C THR A 69 16.54 -18.00 -3.97
N TYR A 70 17.18 -17.22 -3.10
CA TYR A 70 18.62 -17.19 -2.87
C TYR A 70 18.98 -17.99 -1.61
N SER A 71 18.85 -19.31 -1.67
CA SER A 71 19.04 -20.20 -0.50
C SER A 71 20.40 -20.11 0.21
N LYS A 72 21.45 -19.60 -0.47
CA LYS A 72 22.78 -19.37 0.12
C LYS A 72 22.86 -18.06 0.91
N PHE A 73 21.90 -17.16 0.72
CA PHE A 73 21.84 -15.87 1.37
C PHE A 73 20.92 -15.93 2.60
N THR A 74 21.41 -15.45 3.73
CA THR A 74 20.60 -15.37 4.95
C THR A 74 19.77 -14.08 4.95
N PHE A 75 18.49 -14.22 4.65
CA PHE A 75 17.52 -13.13 4.69
C PHE A 75 17.12 -12.78 6.13
N ASP A 76 17.04 -11.48 6.40
CA ASP A 76 16.57 -10.92 7.67
C ASP A 76 15.32 -10.07 7.40
N PRO A 77 14.12 -10.54 7.79
CA PRO A 77 12.86 -9.86 7.53
C PRO A 77 12.70 -8.57 8.35
N SER A 78 13.52 -8.34 9.38
CA SER A 78 13.48 -7.13 10.19
C SER A 78 14.13 -5.93 9.51
N LEU A 79 14.93 -6.15 8.46
CA LEU A 79 15.60 -5.08 7.73
C LEU A 79 14.72 -4.48 6.62
N PRO A 80 14.90 -3.19 6.31
CA PRO A 80 14.26 -2.57 5.17
C PRO A 80 14.56 -3.33 3.86
N PRO A 81 13.59 -3.45 2.93
CA PRO A 81 13.77 -4.22 1.70
C PRO A 81 15.00 -3.80 0.88
N ASN A 82 15.28 -2.50 0.80
CA ASN A 82 16.44 -1.98 0.08
C ASN A 82 17.77 -2.41 0.72
N GLU A 83 17.84 -2.49 2.05
CA GLU A 83 19.05 -2.90 2.75
C GLU A 83 19.30 -4.40 2.58
N SER A 84 18.24 -5.20 2.66
CA SER A 84 18.30 -6.63 2.34
C SER A 84 18.78 -6.89 0.91
N TYR A 85 18.31 -6.11 -0.08
CA TYR A 85 18.80 -6.22 -1.45
C TYR A 85 20.27 -5.80 -1.60
N LEU A 86 20.71 -4.72 -0.94
CA LEU A 86 22.13 -4.31 -0.96
C LEU A 86 23.04 -5.37 -0.35
N ARG A 87 22.59 -6.05 0.72
CA ARG A 87 23.33 -7.19 1.31
C ARG A 87 23.41 -8.37 0.33
N LEU A 88 22.31 -8.68 -0.36
CA LEU A 88 22.27 -9.71 -1.40
C LEU A 88 23.26 -9.40 -2.53
N GLN A 89 23.22 -8.17 -3.06
CA GLN A 89 24.12 -7.72 -4.13
C GLN A 89 25.60 -7.84 -3.72
N ARG A 90 25.92 -7.47 -2.47
CA ARG A 90 27.29 -7.62 -1.92
C ARG A 90 27.71 -9.08 -1.76
N PHE A 91 26.80 -9.95 -1.32
CA PHE A 91 27.06 -11.37 -1.10
C PHE A 91 27.41 -12.10 -2.41
N TYR A 92 26.67 -11.82 -3.48
CA TYR A 92 26.92 -12.40 -4.81
C TYR A 92 27.99 -11.64 -5.62
N GLY A 93 28.45 -10.48 -5.14
CA GLY A 93 29.49 -9.69 -5.80
C GLY A 93 29.06 -9.07 -7.13
N TRP A 94 27.75 -8.87 -7.33
CA TRP A 94 27.19 -8.37 -8.58
C TRP A 94 27.67 -6.95 -8.92
N ARG A 95 28.11 -6.79 -10.17
CA ARG A 95 28.56 -5.55 -10.78
C ARG A 95 27.57 -5.05 -11.83
N ARG A 96 27.72 -3.79 -12.20
CA ARG A 96 26.90 -3.14 -13.23
C ARG A 96 27.14 -3.83 -14.57
N GLY A 97 26.06 -4.31 -15.20
CA GLY A 97 26.09 -5.03 -16.48
C GLY A 97 26.08 -6.56 -16.35
N ASP A 98 26.03 -7.11 -15.12
CA ASP A 98 25.83 -8.55 -14.93
C ASP A 98 24.36 -8.91 -15.18
N GLU A 99 24.10 -9.81 -16.13
CA GLU A 99 22.74 -10.24 -16.49
C GLU A 99 21.97 -10.82 -15.30
N GLU A 100 22.66 -11.55 -14.42
CA GLU A 100 22.06 -12.10 -13.20
C GLU A 100 21.64 -10.99 -12.24
N SER A 101 22.47 -9.94 -12.10
CA SER A 101 22.15 -8.78 -11.27
C SER A 101 20.96 -8.02 -11.82
N GLU A 102 20.88 -7.84 -13.13
CA GLU A 102 19.75 -7.15 -13.77
C GLU A 102 18.45 -7.94 -13.61
N ARG A 103 18.51 -9.27 -13.81
CA ARG A 103 17.37 -10.16 -13.58
C ARG A 103 16.91 -10.15 -12.12
N ALA A 104 17.86 -10.24 -11.19
CA ALA A 104 17.58 -10.18 -9.76
C ALA A 104 16.93 -8.85 -9.36
N TRP A 105 17.43 -7.75 -9.91
CA TRP A 105 16.87 -6.43 -9.67
C TRP A 105 15.44 -6.31 -10.22
N ASN A 106 15.18 -6.78 -11.44
CA ASN A 106 13.83 -6.78 -12.01
C ASN A 106 12.87 -7.63 -11.18
N ASN A 107 13.29 -8.82 -10.74
CA ASN A 107 12.49 -9.67 -9.86
C ASN A 107 12.21 -9.01 -8.51
N PHE A 108 13.20 -8.30 -7.95
CA PHE A 108 13.03 -7.52 -6.72
C PHE A 108 12.00 -6.39 -6.90
N GLN A 109 12.04 -5.67 -8.03
CA GLN A 109 11.07 -4.61 -8.33
C GLN A 109 9.65 -5.15 -8.52
N THR A 110 9.51 -6.32 -9.16
CA THR A 110 8.23 -7.03 -9.24
C THR A 110 7.74 -7.41 -7.85
N ALA A 111 8.61 -7.97 -7.00
CA ALA A 111 8.27 -8.32 -5.62
C ALA A 111 7.82 -7.09 -4.81
N LEU A 112 8.51 -5.94 -4.92
CA LEU A 112 8.09 -4.68 -4.31
C LEU A 112 6.70 -4.22 -4.79
N THR A 113 6.39 -4.42 -6.06
CA THR A 113 5.08 -4.05 -6.63
C THR A 113 3.97 -4.93 -6.08
N GLU A 114 4.18 -6.24 -6.02
CA GLU A 114 3.22 -7.19 -5.45
C GLU A 114 3.06 -7.00 -3.94
N GLU A 115 4.16 -6.68 -3.24
CA GLU A 115 4.14 -6.30 -1.82
C GLU A 115 3.31 -5.03 -1.58
N PHE A 116 3.47 -4.01 -2.42
CA PHE A 116 2.66 -2.80 -2.33
C PHE A 116 1.17 -3.11 -2.52
N LYS A 117 0.82 -3.91 -3.52
CA LYS A 117 -0.57 -4.35 -3.77
C LYS A 117 -1.13 -5.15 -2.60
N LEU A 118 -0.32 -6.00 -1.98
CA LEU A 118 -0.70 -6.78 -0.82
C LEU A 118 -1.17 -5.86 0.32
N TRP A 119 -0.36 -4.86 0.68
CA TRP A 119 -0.63 -3.97 1.81
C TRP A 119 -1.66 -2.87 1.49
N PHE A 120 -1.46 -2.14 0.39
CA PHE A 120 -2.27 -0.96 0.05
C PHE A 120 -3.40 -1.25 -0.94
N GLY A 121 -3.58 -2.52 -1.32
CA GLY A 121 -4.67 -3.00 -2.15
C GLY A 121 -4.33 -2.96 -3.64
N ALA A 122 -4.96 -3.84 -4.42
CA ALA A 122 -4.79 -3.92 -5.88
C ALA A 122 -5.91 -3.22 -6.65
N GLU A 123 -7.03 -2.95 -5.98
CA GLU A 123 -8.27 -2.43 -6.56
C GLU A 123 -8.45 -0.94 -6.23
N ASP A 124 -9.22 -0.23 -7.04
CA ASP A 124 -9.59 1.17 -6.79
C ASP A 124 -10.83 1.23 -5.90
N ASP A 125 -10.71 0.73 -4.68
CA ASP A 125 -11.76 0.76 -3.68
C ASP A 125 -11.40 1.67 -2.50
N LEU A 126 -12.43 2.07 -1.74
CA LEU A 126 -12.27 3.02 -0.63
C LEU A 126 -11.34 2.46 0.46
N CYS A 127 -11.32 1.14 0.63
CA CYS A 127 -10.55 0.45 1.64
C CYS A 127 -9.05 0.49 1.35
N SER A 128 -8.65 0.26 0.09
CA SER A 128 -7.28 0.42 -0.40
C SER A 128 -6.77 1.85 -0.18
N TRP A 129 -7.62 2.83 -0.49
CA TRP A 129 -7.33 4.24 -0.24
C TRP A 129 -7.20 4.57 1.24
N HIS A 130 -8.04 4.01 2.11
CA HIS A 130 -7.95 4.23 3.56
C HIS A 130 -6.67 3.65 4.16
N SER A 131 -6.20 2.49 3.70
CA SER A 131 -4.91 1.94 4.11
C SER A 131 -3.76 2.92 3.84
N LEU A 132 -3.72 3.50 2.63
CA LEU A 132 -2.74 4.54 2.31
C LEU A 132 -2.94 5.81 3.15
N CYS A 133 -4.17 6.32 3.23
CA CYS A 133 -4.49 7.53 3.99
C CYS A 133 -4.07 7.42 5.47
N ARG A 134 -4.25 6.25 6.10
CA ARG A 134 -3.76 6.01 7.46
C ARG A 134 -2.24 6.05 7.54
N ALA A 135 -1.55 5.40 6.61
CA ALA A 135 -0.08 5.39 6.55
C ALA A 135 0.50 6.81 6.40
N VAL A 136 -0.18 7.68 5.66
CA VAL A 136 0.23 9.09 5.46
C VAL A 136 -0.46 10.08 6.40
N ARG A 137 -1.18 9.60 7.43
CA ARG A 137 -1.87 10.41 8.47
C ARG A 137 -2.87 11.44 7.95
N VAL A 138 -3.65 11.07 6.94
CA VAL A 138 -4.85 11.83 6.58
C VAL A 138 -5.92 11.57 7.63
N ASP A 139 -6.22 12.58 8.45
CA ASP A 139 -7.29 12.59 9.43
C ASP A 139 -8.13 13.88 9.30
N PRO A 140 -9.47 13.81 9.22
CA PRO A 140 -10.30 12.58 9.20
C PRO A 140 -10.21 11.80 7.89
N LEU A 141 -10.43 10.48 7.96
CA LEU A 141 -10.44 9.62 6.77
C LEU A 141 -11.55 10.04 5.78
N PRO A 142 -11.22 10.28 4.50
CA PRO A 142 -12.22 10.75 3.54
C PRO A 142 -13.26 9.66 3.22
N LYS A 143 -14.49 10.06 2.91
CA LYS A 143 -15.60 9.09 2.67
C LYS A 143 -15.67 8.57 1.23
N THR A 144 -14.85 9.08 0.31
CA THR A 144 -14.87 8.71 -1.11
C THR A 144 -13.45 8.55 -1.65
N CYS A 145 -13.25 7.64 -2.62
CA CYS A 145 -11.94 7.43 -3.27
C CYS A 145 -11.39 8.73 -3.87
N ARG A 146 -12.27 9.57 -4.43
CA ARG A 146 -11.91 10.86 -5.02
C ARG A 146 -11.37 11.86 -3.99
N ASP A 147 -11.88 11.83 -2.77
CA ASP A 147 -11.39 12.71 -1.71
C ASP A 147 -10.09 12.17 -1.10
N CYS A 148 -9.93 10.84 -1.01
CA CYS A 148 -8.66 10.20 -0.68
C CYS A 148 -7.57 10.58 -1.69
N GLU A 149 -7.87 10.49 -2.99
CA GLU A 149 -6.97 10.88 -4.06
C GLU A 149 -6.50 12.33 -3.90
N LYS A 150 -7.44 13.26 -3.66
CA LYS A 150 -7.11 14.68 -3.43
C LYS A 150 -6.23 14.88 -2.20
N ALA A 151 -6.50 14.16 -1.12
CA ALA A 151 -5.74 14.28 0.12
C ALA A 151 -4.29 13.81 -0.06
N VAL A 152 -4.05 12.74 -0.83
CA VAL A 152 -2.70 12.23 -1.05
C VAL A 152 -1.94 12.96 -2.17
N ARG A 153 -2.63 13.65 -3.08
CA ARG A 153 -2.03 14.24 -4.29
C ARG A 153 -0.90 15.23 -4.00
N GLY A 154 -0.96 15.93 -2.87
CA GLY A 154 0.07 16.89 -2.45
C GLY A 154 1.15 16.30 -1.55
N LEU A 155 1.13 14.99 -1.30
CA LEU A 155 2.07 14.32 -0.40
C LEU A 155 3.12 13.58 -1.22
N TYR A 156 4.39 13.83 -0.89
CA TYR A 156 5.52 13.14 -1.50
C TYR A 156 6.03 12.10 -0.51
N VAL A 157 6.11 10.84 -0.94
CA VAL A 157 6.49 9.71 -0.08
C VAL A 157 7.27 8.68 -0.89
N ASN A 158 8.25 8.02 -0.26
CA ASN A 158 8.98 6.95 -0.90
C ASN A 158 8.22 5.62 -0.77
N ILE A 159 8.03 4.90 -1.87
CA ILE A 159 7.24 3.65 -1.91
C ILE A 159 7.89 2.55 -1.06
N VAL A 160 9.23 2.47 -1.03
CA VAL A 160 9.93 1.47 -0.22
C VAL A 160 9.76 1.75 1.28
N ASP A 161 9.64 3.03 1.67
CA ASP A 161 9.32 3.40 3.06
C ASP A 161 7.90 2.99 3.46
N LEU A 162 6.93 3.16 2.55
CA LEU A 162 5.55 2.69 2.78
C LEU A 162 5.51 1.17 2.97
N ILE A 163 6.25 0.42 2.14
CA ILE A 163 6.34 -1.03 2.24
C ILE A 163 7.02 -1.45 3.55
N ASP A 164 8.16 -0.87 3.90
CA ASP A 164 8.87 -1.18 5.16
C ASP A 164 8.00 -0.87 6.38
N TRP A 165 7.26 0.24 6.35
CA TRP A 165 6.30 0.60 7.39
C TRP A 165 5.17 -0.42 7.53
N ALA A 166 4.58 -0.82 6.40
CA ALA A 166 3.48 -1.78 6.38
C ALA A 166 3.92 -3.17 6.90
N ARG A 167 5.10 -3.62 6.48
CA ARG A 167 5.70 -4.89 6.94
C ARG A 167 6.00 -4.93 8.44
N CYS A 168 6.21 -3.78 9.06
CA CYS A 168 6.46 -3.67 10.48
C CYS A 168 5.21 -3.26 11.28
N GLU A 169 4.01 -3.29 10.68
CA GLU A 169 2.75 -2.85 11.32
C GLU A 169 2.84 -1.46 11.97
N GLY A 170 3.69 -0.58 11.43
CA GLY A 170 3.96 0.73 12.02
C GLY A 170 4.81 0.74 13.30
N ALA A 171 5.34 -0.41 13.74
CA ALA A 171 6.22 -0.52 14.91
C ALA A 171 7.56 0.21 14.74
N LYS A 172 8.03 0.41 13.48
CA LYS A 172 9.25 1.16 13.17
C LYS A 172 9.08 2.70 13.17
N GLY A 173 7.91 3.21 13.52
CA GLY A 173 7.64 4.64 13.59
C GLY A 173 6.94 5.20 12.34
N GLU A 174 7.16 6.48 12.05
CA GLU A 174 6.38 7.23 11.07
C GLU A 174 6.96 7.12 9.65
N VAL A 175 6.08 7.01 8.65
CA VAL A 175 6.50 7.14 7.24
C VAL A 175 6.94 8.58 6.99
N ARG A 176 8.12 8.75 6.39
CA ARG A 176 8.64 10.08 6.07
C ARG A 176 7.86 10.68 4.90
N LEU A 177 7.20 11.80 5.16
CA LEU A 177 6.55 12.64 4.16
C LEU A 177 7.48 13.80 3.79
N PHE A 178 7.55 14.10 2.50
CA PHE A 178 8.32 15.19 1.93
C PHE A 178 7.39 16.30 1.42
N ARG A 179 7.89 17.53 1.41
CA ARG A 179 7.12 18.70 0.97
C ARG A 179 7.25 18.95 -0.52
N THR A 180 8.35 18.48 -1.11
CA THR A 180 8.69 18.70 -2.50
C THR A 180 9.21 17.43 -3.17
N LEU A 181 9.16 17.41 -4.50
CA LEU A 181 9.71 16.32 -5.29
C LEU A 181 11.24 16.26 -5.19
N GLU A 182 11.89 17.42 -5.12
CA GLU A 182 13.34 17.54 -4.99
C GLU A 182 13.84 16.86 -3.72
N GLU A 183 13.20 17.12 -2.58
CA GLU A 183 13.51 16.47 -1.30
C GLU A 183 13.37 14.94 -1.38
N LEU A 184 12.27 14.47 -1.98
CA LEU A 184 12.03 13.04 -2.18
C LEU A 184 13.11 12.41 -3.07
N ARG A 185 13.52 13.09 -4.14
CA ARG A 185 14.54 12.62 -5.08
C ARG A 185 15.91 12.53 -4.42
N GLU A 186 16.32 13.56 -3.70
CA GLU A 186 17.59 13.56 -2.95
C GLU A 186 17.62 12.43 -1.91
N TYR A 187 16.53 12.27 -1.16
CA TYR A 187 16.40 11.19 -0.19
C TYR A 187 16.48 9.81 -0.85
N THR A 188 15.78 9.62 -1.97
CA THR A 188 15.77 8.35 -2.72
C THR A 188 17.16 7.98 -3.22
N GLN A 189 17.92 8.96 -3.73
CA GLN A 189 19.31 8.75 -4.17
C GLN A 189 20.24 8.41 -3.00
N LYS A 190 20.14 9.15 -1.89
CA LYS A 190 21.00 8.96 -0.72
C LYS A 190 20.74 7.63 -0.01
N SER A 191 19.47 7.26 0.13
CA SER A 191 19.04 6.03 0.82
C SER A 191 19.10 4.77 -0.04
N ARG A 192 19.22 4.91 -1.37
CA ARG A 192 19.13 3.81 -2.35
C ARG A 192 17.76 3.09 -2.32
N LYS A 193 16.71 3.74 -1.82
CA LYS A 193 15.33 3.25 -1.77
C LYS A 193 14.63 3.43 -3.12
N ILE A 194 15.12 2.71 -4.12
CA ILE A 194 14.72 2.89 -5.52
C ILE A 194 13.55 1.98 -5.86
N PHE A 195 12.48 2.57 -6.37
CA PHE A 195 11.33 1.88 -6.94
C PHE A 195 11.16 2.31 -8.40
N TYR A 196 11.10 1.36 -9.33
CA TYR A 196 10.92 1.61 -10.75
C TYR A 196 9.45 1.63 -11.13
N ASN A 197 9.06 2.65 -11.87
CA ASN A 197 7.74 2.70 -12.46
C ASN A 197 7.68 1.73 -13.66
N ASN A 198 7.03 0.59 -13.48
CA ASN A 198 6.75 -0.38 -14.54
C ASN A 198 5.23 -0.55 -14.80
N LEU A 199 4.46 0.53 -14.61
CA LEU A 199 2.99 0.54 -14.72
C LEU A 199 2.45 0.21 -16.13
N GLU A 200 3.31 0.15 -17.15
CA GLU A 200 2.92 -0.16 -18.53
C GLU A 200 2.87 -1.68 -18.81
N GLN A 201 3.64 -2.51 -18.09
CA GLN A 201 3.72 -3.96 -18.38
C GLN A 201 2.59 -4.77 -17.73
N THR A 202 2.02 -4.30 -16.63
CA THR A 202 0.90 -4.97 -15.96
C THR A 202 -0.40 -4.26 -16.33
N GLY A 203 -1.15 -4.77 -17.29
CA GLY A 203 -2.42 -4.20 -17.78
C GLY A 203 -3.54 -3.97 -16.74
N SER A 204 -3.27 -4.21 -15.45
CA SER A 204 -4.07 -3.84 -14.28
C SER A 204 -3.22 -2.97 -13.35
N GLY A 205 -2.98 -1.73 -13.76
CA GLY A 205 -2.14 -0.80 -13.00
C GLY A 205 -2.85 -0.35 -11.73
N ASN A 206 -2.37 -0.79 -10.57
CA ASN A 206 -2.82 -0.36 -9.25
C ASN A 206 -3.01 1.17 -9.23
N VAL A 207 -4.25 1.61 -9.03
CA VAL A 207 -4.63 3.03 -9.14
C VAL A 207 -3.90 3.86 -8.10
N VAL A 208 -3.82 3.36 -6.86
CA VAL A 208 -3.11 4.00 -5.76
C VAL A 208 -1.63 4.19 -6.12
N LEU A 209 -0.97 3.14 -6.62
CA LEU A 209 0.42 3.18 -7.06
C LEU A 209 0.63 4.18 -8.22
N ARG A 210 -0.31 4.26 -9.17
CA ARG A 210 -0.33 5.27 -10.24
C ARG A 210 -0.36 6.68 -9.69
N HIS A 211 -1.19 6.95 -8.68
CA HIS A 211 -1.26 8.28 -8.07
C HIS A 211 0.03 8.67 -7.35
N LEU A 212 0.67 7.73 -6.65
CA LEU A 212 1.95 7.98 -5.99
C LEU A 212 3.10 8.16 -6.98
N LEU A 213 3.10 7.40 -8.09
CA LEU A 213 4.16 7.45 -9.11
C LEU A 213 4.05 8.65 -10.06
N ARG A 214 2.86 9.23 -10.25
CA ARG A 214 2.65 10.49 -10.99
C ARG A 214 3.44 11.66 -10.41
N SER A 215 3.83 11.56 -9.15
CA SER A 215 4.61 12.58 -8.46
C SER A 215 6.12 12.33 -8.52
N ILE A 216 6.58 11.21 -9.10
CA ILE A 216 8.00 10.76 -9.03
C ILE A 216 8.71 10.76 -10.40
N PHE A 217 8.03 11.15 -11.49
CA PHE A 217 8.65 11.31 -12.81
C PHE A 217 8.21 12.60 -13.50
#